data_AF-A0A538BQD3-F1
#
_entry.id   AF-A0A538BQD3-F1
#
_cell.length_a   1.000
_cell.length_b   1.000
_cell.length_c   1.000
_cell.angle_alpha   90.00
_cell.angle_beta   90.00
_cell.angle_gamma   90.00
#
_symmetry.space_group_name_H-M   'P 1'
#
loop_
_entity.id
_entity.type
_entity.pdbx_description
1 polymer ?
#
loop_
_entity_poly.entity_id
_entity_poly.type
_entity_poly.pdbx_seq_one_letter_code
_entity_poly.pdbx_strand_id
1 'polypeptide(L)'
;MELVLLSTSGRNLKRIAFVLWGALLWTAATAPPSSASSGRIAVIVLENEPYPAIVGSADAPYLNSLIAQGKLFTNYRAVKGGSLPNYLAMTSGLTATQTPPSPNVFQAIDATNGAERWTAFEESMAHNCGGGSIGSVPGTGASLYARNHDPAYQYRGNDSCTQNDVPLTTSTFNPATLPDFSYIVPNQCDDMHTLPTNGQSCPAYFGSNSGSNAIQIGDSWLGYVVPQLLAQPDVTVVITWDESGAKTTPTQHIVTLEVGAMVTPGSSDAGVYNHYGLEAGLYSALALGAAPNNGATATPLPIPSTGGPPPPPGLSITSFSPTSGPEGTSVTIVGSGFTGATDVTFNAVSSTNFTVVSDTQITATVPSGATTGPISVSAPGGTATSSSSFTVTTSQPPGLTGSSLASGSCGGATATSGTTPALDPDLWNGCLRLGCAHGQLLRRDRQQHTPVHHR
;
A
#
# COMPACT_ATOMS: atom_id res chain seq x y z
N MET A 1 22.02 -0.93 44.51
CA MET A 1 22.72 -1.31 45.76
C MET A 1 22.40 -0.23 46.78
N GLU A 2 21.79 -0.61 47.91
CA GLU A 2 21.15 0.27 48.89
C GLU A 2 22.06 1.38 49.44
N LEU A 3 21.47 2.56 49.67
CA LEU A 3 22.12 3.68 50.34
C LEU A 3 21.85 3.60 51.85
N VAL A 4 22.82 3.10 52.61
CA VAL A 4 22.80 3.14 54.08
C VAL A 4 23.44 4.45 54.54
N LEU A 5 22.64 5.34 55.12
CA LEU A 5 23.12 6.52 55.84
C LEU A 5 23.37 6.16 57.31
N LEU A 6 24.64 6.12 57.69
CA LEU A 6 25.07 6.17 59.09
C LEU A 6 26.15 7.24 59.23
N SER A 7 25.88 8.26 60.02
CA SER A 7 26.93 9.12 60.58
C SER A 7 26.55 9.53 62.00
N THR A 8 27.27 8.95 62.96
CA THR A 8 27.29 9.32 64.37
C THR A 8 28.34 10.40 64.63
N SER A 9 27.89 11.48 65.28
CA SER A 9 28.56 12.29 66.32
C SER A 9 30.10 12.40 66.37
N GLY A 10 30.62 13.64 66.36
CA GLY A 10 31.69 14.03 67.30
C GLY A 10 32.93 14.74 66.73
N ARG A 11 33.09 16.01 67.15
CA ARG A 11 34.33 16.74 67.48
C ARG A 11 35.40 17.02 66.40
N ASN A 12 35.50 18.31 66.08
CA ASN A 12 36.73 19.12 65.94
C ASN A 12 38.02 18.42 65.51
N LEU A 13 38.29 18.40 64.20
CA LEU A 13 39.66 18.45 63.69
C LEU A 13 39.71 19.39 62.48
N LYS A 14 40.40 20.53 62.65
CA LYS A 14 40.90 21.33 61.52
C LYS A 14 41.94 20.48 60.80
N ARG A 15 41.59 19.93 59.63
CA ARG A 15 42.54 19.35 58.69
C ARG A 15 42.52 20.16 57.40
N ILE A 16 43.65 20.79 57.14
CA ILE A 16 44.02 21.44 55.90
C ILE A 16 43.99 20.35 54.81
N ALA A 17 43.06 20.46 53.86
CA ALA A 17 43.00 19.59 52.70
C ALA A 17 43.59 20.34 51.49
N PHE A 18 44.72 19.85 51.00
CA PHE A 18 45.26 20.23 49.69
C PHE A 18 44.25 19.84 48.62
N VAL A 19 43.69 20.82 47.91
CA VAL A 19 42.85 20.57 46.74
C VAL A 19 43.76 20.27 45.56
N LEU A 20 44.03 18.99 45.33
CA LEU A 20 44.56 18.50 44.06
C LEU A 20 43.45 18.64 43.01
N TRP A 21 43.63 19.54 42.05
CA TRP A 21 42.84 19.61 40.82
C TRP A 21 43.12 18.35 39.98
N GLY A 22 42.43 17.25 40.31
CA GLY A 22 42.25 16.14 39.39
C GLY A 22 41.09 16.46 38.46
N ALA A 23 41.40 16.84 37.22
CA ALA A 23 40.40 16.94 36.17
C ALA A 23 39.85 15.54 35.88
N LEU A 24 38.75 15.17 36.54
CA LEU A 24 37.92 14.06 36.10
C LEU A 24 37.22 14.51 34.82
N LEU A 25 37.78 14.12 33.68
CA LEU A 25 37.07 14.12 32.41
C LEU A 25 35.91 13.12 32.55
N TRP A 26 34.75 13.63 32.92
CA TRP A 26 33.50 12.90 32.77
C TRP A 26 33.22 12.88 31.27
N THR A 27 33.65 11.82 30.58
CA THR A 27 33.01 11.47 29.31
C THR A 27 31.59 11.10 29.67
N ALA A 28 30.66 12.05 29.54
CA ALA A 28 29.26 11.74 29.53
C ALA A 28 29.10 10.63 28.48
N ALA A 29 28.78 9.43 28.92
CA ALA A 29 28.36 8.39 28.01
C ALA A 29 27.14 8.96 27.30
N THR A 30 27.30 9.31 26.03
CA THR A 30 26.18 9.63 25.16
C THR A 30 25.22 8.48 25.28
N ALA A 31 24.02 8.75 25.80
CA ALA A 31 22.94 7.80 25.72
C ALA A 31 22.90 7.29 24.26
N PRO A 32 22.71 5.98 24.02
CA PRO A 32 22.45 5.52 22.67
C PRO A 32 21.33 6.41 22.10
N PRO A 33 21.40 6.81 20.82
CA PRO A 33 20.32 7.60 20.22
C PRO A 33 19.02 6.90 20.59
N SER A 34 18.10 7.67 21.20
CA SER A 34 16.73 7.24 21.38
C SER A 34 16.31 6.57 20.08
N SER A 35 15.84 5.33 20.16
CA SER A 35 15.21 4.63 19.04
C SER A 35 14.43 5.68 18.26
N ALA A 36 14.79 5.91 16.98
CA ALA A 36 14.12 6.90 16.15
C ALA A 36 12.61 6.69 16.38
N SER A 37 11.92 7.67 16.97
CA SER A 37 10.48 7.51 17.15
C SER A 37 9.92 7.35 15.74
N SER A 38 9.01 6.39 15.57
CA SER A 38 8.26 6.37 14.33
C SER A 38 7.60 7.75 14.19
N GLY A 39 7.75 8.40 13.04
CA GLY A 39 7.07 9.65 12.76
C GLY A 39 5.55 9.44 12.84
N ARG A 40 4.80 10.49 13.12
CA ARG A 40 3.33 10.46 13.13
C ARG A 40 2.81 11.43 12.09
N ILE A 41 1.80 11.01 11.34
CA ILE A 41 1.20 11.82 10.27
C ILE A 41 -0.18 12.27 10.72
N ALA A 42 -0.42 13.58 10.73
CA ALA A 42 -1.75 14.16 10.90
C ALA A 42 -2.20 14.81 9.58
N VAL A 43 -3.28 14.31 8.99
CA VAL A 43 -3.92 14.93 7.83
C VAL A 43 -5.11 15.75 8.32
N ILE A 44 -5.12 17.04 8.03
CA ILE A 44 -6.27 17.92 8.24
C ILE A 44 -6.89 18.22 6.89
N VAL A 45 -8.21 17.97 6.76
CA VAL A 45 -8.95 18.28 5.55
C VAL A 45 -9.97 19.38 5.82
N LEU A 46 -9.89 20.44 5.03
CA LEU A 46 -10.82 21.57 5.04
C LEU A 46 -11.73 21.54 3.81
N GLU A 47 -12.71 22.44 3.81
CA GLU A 47 -13.76 22.56 2.81
C GLU A 47 -13.75 23.92 2.09
N ASN A 48 -14.52 23.97 1.01
CA ASN A 48 -14.01 24.27 -0.32
C ASN A 48 -13.37 25.66 -0.52
N GLU A 49 -12.06 25.71 -0.75
CA GLU A 49 -11.38 26.96 -1.09
C GLU A 49 -10.42 26.79 -2.28
N PRO A 50 -10.51 27.66 -3.31
CA PRO A 50 -9.55 27.64 -4.40
C PRO A 50 -8.20 28.16 -3.90
N TYR A 51 -7.11 27.62 -4.45
CA TYR A 51 -5.74 28.04 -4.13
C TYR A 51 -5.53 29.56 -3.93
N PRO A 52 -5.98 30.45 -4.85
CA PRO A 52 -5.80 31.90 -4.68
C PRO A 52 -6.64 32.54 -3.56
N ALA A 53 -7.64 31.86 -2.99
CA ALA A 53 -8.38 32.36 -1.83
C ALA A 53 -7.57 32.26 -0.53
N ILE A 54 -6.57 31.35 -0.49
CA ILE A 54 -5.73 31.11 0.67
C ILE A 54 -4.34 31.73 0.49
N VAL A 55 -3.63 31.42 -0.60
CA VAL A 55 -2.23 31.82 -0.77
C VAL A 55 -2.11 33.33 -0.98
N GLY A 56 -1.45 34.01 -0.05
CA GLY A 56 -1.29 35.46 -0.01
C GLY A 56 -2.51 36.21 0.54
N SER A 57 -3.56 35.51 0.98
CA SER A 57 -4.78 36.12 1.48
C SER A 57 -4.61 36.72 2.87
N ALA A 58 -5.16 37.93 3.08
CA ALA A 58 -5.21 38.57 4.38
C ALA A 58 -6.25 37.92 5.32
N ASP A 59 -7.16 37.12 4.78
CA ASP A 59 -8.16 36.37 5.54
C ASP A 59 -7.60 35.06 6.13
N ALA A 60 -6.43 34.61 5.67
CA ALA A 60 -5.78 33.37 6.11
C ALA A 60 -4.34 33.61 6.65
N PRO A 61 -4.14 34.51 7.63
CA PRO A 61 -2.80 34.87 8.09
C PRO A 61 -2.03 33.70 8.73
N TYR A 62 -2.70 32.80 9.46
CA TYR A 62 -2.03 31.65 10.09
C TYR A 62 -1.59 30.62 9.05
N LEU A 63 -2.44 30.26 8.10
CA LEU A 63 -2.10 29.41 6.96
C LEU A 63 -0.95 29.96 6.14
N ASN A 64 -0.93 31.26 5.85
CA ASN A 64 0.20 31.87 5.14
C ASN A 64 1.49 31.84 5.97
N SER A 65 1.39 31.88 7.30
CA SER A 65 2.54 31.63 8.18
C SER A 65 3.02 30.18 8.09
N LEU A 66 2.11 29.20 7.99
CA LEU A 66 2.45 27.79 7.82
C LEU A 66 3.10 27.51 6.46
N ILE A 67 2.61 28.14 5.38
CA ILE A 67 3.21 28.07 4.05
C ILE A 67 4.68 28.52 4.10
N ALA A 68 4.98 29.61 4.82
CA ALA A 68 6.35 30.09 4.98
C ALA A 68 7.23 29.16 5.85
N GLN A 69 6.63 28.39 6.75
CA GLN A 69 7.30 27.46 7.67
C GLN A 69 7.35 26.01 7.16
N GLY A 70 6.66 25.71 6.07
CA GLY A 70 6.44 24.36 5.59
C GLY A 70 6.92 24.12 4.17
N LYS A 71 6.35 23.09 3.55
CA LYS A 71 6.49 22.77 2.14
C LYS A 71 5.14 22.94 1.45
N LEU A 72 5.06 23.83 0.46
CA LEU A 72 3.85 24.08 -0.32
C LEU A 72 3.85 23.28 -1.63
N PHE A 73 2.80 22.52 -1.89
CA PHE A 73 2.58 21.84 -3.17
C PHE A 73 1.81 22.75 -4.12
N THR A 74 2.50 23.37 -5.07
CA THR A 74 1.96 24.48 -5.88
C THR A 74 1.11 24.02 -7.07
N ASN A 75 0.94 22.71 -7.27
CA ASN A 75 0.15 22.14 -8.36
C ASN A 75 -0.61 20.89 -7.90
N TYR A 76 -1.35 21.06 -6.81
CA TYR A 76 -2.25 20.04 -6.26
C TYR A 76 -3.69 20.30 -6.69
N ARG A 77 -4.39 19.28 -7.17
CA ARG A 77 -5.78 19.42 -7.66
C ARG A 77 -6.74 18.43 -7.03
N ALA A 78 -7.92 18.92 -6.65
CA ALA A 78 -9.02 18.04 -6.34
C ALA A 78 -9.50 17.28 -7.57
N VAL A 79 -10.11 16.10 -7.35
CA VAL A 79 -10.37 15.14 -8.43
C VAL A 79 -11.77 15.25 -9.00
N LYS A 80 -12.73 15.77 -8.22
CA LYS A 80 -14.13 15.87 -8.61
C LYS A 80 -14.83 17.00 -7.85
N GLY A 81 -15.98 17.43 -8.34
CA GLY A 81 -16.86 18.30 -7.56
C GLY A 81 -17.66 17.53 -6.51
N GLY A 82 -17.91 18.17 -5.36
CA GLY A 82 -18.60 17.62 -4.20
C GLY A 82 -17.64 16.95 -3.21
N SER A 83 -17.90 17.15 -1.92
CA SER A 83 -17.00 16.72 -0.84
C SER A 83 -16.79 15.21 -0.76
N LEU A 84 -17.86 14.41 -0.61
CA LEU A 84 -17.75 12.95 -0.44
C LEU A 84 -16.85 12.26 -1.48
N PRO A 85 -16.97 12.53 -2.80
CA PRO A 85 -16.03 12.01 -3.77
C PRO A 85 -14.55 12.29 -3.49
N ASN A 86 -14.19 13.46 -2.96
CA ASN A 86 -12.80 13.81 -2.69
C ASN A 86 -12.29 13.17 -1.40
N TYR A 87 -13.10 13.08 -0.34
CA TYR A 87 -12.72 12.28 0.86
C TYR A 87 -12.44 10.82 0.49
N LEU A 88 -13.33 10.20 -0.29
CA LEU A 88 -13.11 8.83 -0.78
C LEU A 88 -11.86 8.73 -1.66
N ALA A 89 -11.54 9.77 -2.43
CA ALA A 89 -10.36 9.78 -3.28
C ALA A 89 -9.06 9.84 -2.46
N MET A 90 -9.07 10.61 -1.36
CA MET A 90 -7.92 10.74 -0.44
C MET A 90 -7.64 9.48 0.35
N THR A 91 -8.65 8.62 0.57
CA THR A 91 -8.52 7.46 1.46
C THR A 91 -8.67 6.11 0.76
N SER A 92 -9.22 6.05 -0.45
CA SER A 92 -9.44 4.79 -1.19
C SER A 92 -9.17 4.85 -2.69
N GLY A 93 -8.77 6.01 -3.23
CA GLY A 93 -8.48 6.10 -4.65
C GLY A 93 -9.73 6.06 -5.53
N LEU A 94 -10.91 6.31 -4.97
CA LEU A 94 -12.21 6.18 -5.61
C LEU A 94 -13.07 7.42 -5.35
N THR A 95 -13.98 7.75 -6.27
CA THR A 95 -14.85 8.94 -6.15
C THR A 95 -16.34 8.59 -6.07
N ALA A 96 -16.65 7.30 -6.00
CA ALA A 96 -18.00 6.78 -5.86
C ALA A 96 -18.11 6.04 -4.54
N THR A 97 -19.27 6.15 -3.89
CA THR A 97 -19.57 5.39 -2.67
C THR A 97 -19.44 3.89 -2.93
N GLN A 98 -18.72 3.19 -2.06
CA GLN A 98 -18.48 1.77 -2.19
C GLN A 98 -19.28 0.94 -1.19
N THR A 99 -19.36 -0.37 -1.43
CA THR A 99 -19.94 -1.32 -0.47
C THR A 99 -18.88 -1.72 0.54
N PRO A 100 -19.06 -1.46 1.85
CA PRO A 100 -18.11 -1.91 2.86
C PRO A 100 -18.08 -3.44 2.98
N PRO A 101 -16.92 -4.06 3.23
CA PRO A 101 -15.60 -3.44 3.25
C PRO A 101 -15.10 -3.13 1.84
N SER A 102 -14.36 -2.03 1.68
CA SER A 102 -13.71 -1.66 0.42
C SER A 102 -12.28 -1.23 0.69
N PRO A 103 -11.29 -1.59 -0.16
CA PRO A 103 -9.89 -1.24 0.07
C PRO A 103 -9.71 0.26 0.28
N ASN A 104 -9.06 0.62 1.39
CA ASN A 104 -8.78 1.99 1.81
C ASN A 104 -7.61 2.01 2.80
N VAL A 105 -7.06 3.19 3.07
CA VAL A 105 -5.91 3.39 3.97
C VAL A 105 -6.17 2.88 5.39
N PHE A 106 -7.38 3.08 5.94
CA PHE A 106 -7.73 2.63 7.29
C PHE A 106 -7.71 1.11 7.41
N GLN A 107 -8.28 0.41 6.42
CA GLN A 107 -8.24 -1.05 6.35
C GLN A 107 -6.83 -1.59 6.10
N ALA A 108 -6.01 -0.88 5.34
CA ALA A 108 -4.60 -1.25 5.15
C ALA A 108 -3.81 -1.12 6.47
N ILE A 109 -4.08 -0.09 7.27
CA ILE A 109 -3.50 0.07 8.62
C ILE A 109 -4.02 -1.02 9.55
N ASP A 110 -5.32 -1.32 9.56
CA ASP A 110 -5.89 -2.41 10.35
C ASP A 110 -5.19 -3.76 10.05
N ALA A 111 -4.88 -4.00 8.76
CA ALA A 111 -4.20 -5.21 8.30
C ALA A 111 -2.74 -5.34 8.79
N THR A 112 -2.15 -4.28 9.32
CA THR A 112 -0.82 -4.33 9.97
C THR A 112 -0.85 -5.01 11.34
N ASN A 113 -2.05 -5.34 11.87
CA ASN A 113 -2.25 -5.96 13.18
C ASN A 113 -1.60 -5.15 14.33
N GLY A 114 -1.71 -3.82 14.26
CA GLY A 114 -1.26 -2.89 15.29
C GLY A 114 0.20 -2.45 15.18
N ALA A 115 0.91 -2.85 14.12
CA ALA A 115 2.21 -2.26 13.81
C ALA A 115 2.08 -0.77 13.46
N GLU A 116 1.02 -0.43 12.73
CA GLU A 116 0.56 0.94 12.52
C GLU A 116 -0.83 1.11 13.17
N ARG A 117 -1.11 2.29 13.72
CA ARG A 117 -2.40 2.64 14.31
C ARG A 117 -2.98 3.87 13.62
N TRP A 118 -4.31 3.98 13.64
CA TRP A 118 -4.99 5.15 13.12
C TRP A 118 -6.13 5.64 14.01
N THR A 119 -6.48 6.92 13.87
CA THR A 119 -7.68 7.51 14.45
C THR A 119 -8.18 8.63 13.54
N ALA A 120 -9.48 8.61 13.21
CA ALA A 120 -10.19 9.73 12.61
C ALA A 120 -10.84 10.56 13.72
N PHE A 121 -10.67 11.88 13.64
CA PHE A 121 -11.17 12.84 14.62
C PHE A 121 -12.15 13.79 13.92
N GLU A 122 -13.43 13.63 14.24
CA GLU A 122 -14.52 14.32 13.57
C GLU A 122 -15.17 15.32 14.52
N GLU A 123 -15.04 16.61 14.26
CA GLU A 123 -15.60 17.62 15.15
C GLU A 123 -17.13 17.65 15.10
N SER A 124 -17.75 17.77 16.27
CA SER A 124 -19.21 17.71 16.45
C SER A 124 -19.88 16.38 16.08
N MET A 125 -19.12 15.31 15.83
CA MET A 125 -19.68 13.96 15.71
C MET A 125 -20.29 13.51 17.05
N ALA A 126 -21.48 12.90 17.02
CA ALA A 126 -22.24 12.62 18.23
C ALA A 126 -21.71 11.48 19.11
N HIS A 127 -21.08 10.49 18.50
CA HIS A 127 -20.46 9.32 19.15
C HIS A 127 -19.56 8.63 18.13
N ASN A 128 -18.71 7.71 18.58
CA ASN A 128 -17.81 6.98 17.70
C ASN A 128 -18.57 6.30 16.54
N CYS A 129 -18.01 6.34 15.33
CA CYS A 129 -18.65 5.83 14.12
C CYS A 129 -20.09 6.36 13.94
N GLY A 130 -20.30 7.62 14.30
CA GLY A 130 -21.63 8.22 14.47
C GLY A 130 -22.07 8.98 13.24
N GLY A 131 -23.20 8.59 12.63
CA GLY A 131 -23.72 9.28 11.45
C GLY A 131 -24.45 10.61 11.74
N GLY A 132 -24.33 11.16 12.95
CA GLY A 132 -25.12 12.28 13.44
C GLY A 132 -24.29 13.35 14.18
N SER A 133 -24.87 14.54 14.31
CA SER A 133 -24.20 15.75 14.81
C SER A 133 -24.77 16.20 16.17
N ILE A 134 -23.94 16.82 17.01
CA ILE A 134 -24.35 17.48 18.28
C ILE A 134 -24.87 18.92 18.09
N GLY A 135 -25.26 19.28 16.87
CA GLY A 135 -25.87 20.57 16.57
C GLY A 135 -25.88 20.91 15.08
N SER A 136 -26.26 22.15 14.78
CA SER A 136 -26.35 22.71 13.43
C SER A 136 -25.70 24.09 13.37
N VAL A 137 -25.19 24.46 12.20
CA VAL A 137 -24.66 25.81 11.97
C VAL A 137 -25.81 26.82 12.12
N PRO A 138 -25.70 27.82 13.02
CA PRO A 138 -26.82 28.71 13.34
C PRO A 138 -27.41 29.42 12.12
N GLY A 139 -28.74 29.43 12.04
CA GLY A 139 -29.46 30.10 10.96
C GLY A 139 -29.41 29.36 9.62
N THR A 140 -28.88 28.13 9.59
CA THR A 140 -28.83 27.27 8.40
C THR A 140 -29.53 25.93 8.67
N GLY A 141 -29.70 25.13 7.61
CA GLY A 141 -30.09 23.71 7.73
C GLY A 141 -28.89 22.76 7.82
N ALA A 142 -27.66 23.26 7.86
CA ALA A 142 -26.45 22.45 7.85
C ALA A 142 -26.17 21.89 9.25
N SER A 143 -25.89 20.58 9.32
CA SER A 143 -25.39 19.94 10.55
C SER A 143 -23.94 20.35 10.77
N LEU A 144 -23.51 20.55 12.02
CA LEU A 144 -22.10 20.86 12.30
C LEU A 144 -21.18 19.74 11.81
N TYR A 145 -21.48 18.50 12.17
CA TYR A 145 -20.82 17.34 11.56
C TYR A 145 -21.53 16.95 10.26
N ALA A 146 -20.76 16.78 9.19
CA ALA A 146 -21.23 16.28 7.92
C ALA A 146 -20.67 14.87 7.69
N ARG A 147 -21.52 13.83 7.80
CA ARG A 147 -21.11 12.43 7.56
C ARG A 147 -20.40 12.18 6.24
N ASN A 148 -20.63 13.04 5.25
CA ASN A 148 -20.05 12.94 3.92
C ASN A 148 -18.57 13.37 3.90
N HIS A 149 -18.10 14.04 4.95
CA HIS A 149 -16.72 14.48 5.15
C HIS A 149 -15.92 13.48 5.99
N ASP A 150 -16.59 12.45 6.50
CA ASP A 150 -15.99 11.40 7.30
C ASP A 150 -15.84 10.13 6.43
N PRO A 151 -14.64 9.88 5.87
CA PRO A 151 -14.40 8.69 5.07
C PRO A 151 -14.38 7.42 5.92
N ALA A 152 -13.96 7.46 7.19
CA ALA A 152 -13.90 6.28 8.06
C ALA A 152 -15.30 5.68 8.26
N TYR A 153 -16.29 6.54 8.51
CA TYR A 153 -17.69 6.17 8.60
C TYR A 153 -18.24 5.55 7.30
N GLN A 154 -17.75 5.96 6.12
CA GLN A 154 -18.18 5.37 4.85
C GLN A 154 -17.80 3.88 4.76
N TYR A 155 -16.81 3.42 5.52
CA TYR A 155 -16.29 2.05 5.50
C TYR A 155 -16.71 1.17 6.69
N ARG A 156 -17.70 1.62 7.51
CA ARG A 156 -18.27 1.05 8.77
C ARG A 156 -18.49 -0.47 8.91
N GLY A 157 -18.21 -1.28 7.90
CA GLY A 157 -18.25 -2.74 7.97
C GLY A 157 -17.13 -3.39 8.80
N ASN A 158 -16.25 -2.59 9.42
CA ASN A 158 -15.18 -3.07 10.29
C ASN A 158 -15.38 -2.61 11.75
N ASP A 159 -15.08 -3.47 12.72
CA ASP A 159 -15.12 -3.13 14.16
C ASP A 159 -14.18 -1.96 14.51
N SER A 160 -13.21 -1.66 13.65
CA SER A 160 -12.27 -0.56 13.80
C SER A 160 -12.94 0.81 13.68
N CYS A 161 -14.03 0.99 12.91
CA CYS A 161 -14.75 2.28 12.88
C CYS A 161 -15.20 2.69 14.28
N THR A 162 -15.82 1.80 15.04
CA THR A 162 -16.30 2.11 16.41
C THR A 162 -15.19 2.43 17.41
N GLN A 163 -13.95 2.02 17.12
CA GLN A 163 -12.78 2.23 17.98
C GLN A 163 -11.98 3.48 17.59
N ASN A 164 -11.84 3.70 16.28
CA ASN A 164 -10.87 4.63 15.72
C ASN A 164 -11.50 5.85 15.06
N ASP A 165 -12.80 5.83 14.74
CA ASP A 165 -13.52 7.02 14.29
C ASP A 165 -14.25 7.65 15.47
N VAL A 166 -13.70 8.78 15.98
CA VAL A 166 -14.07 9.35 17.27
C VAL A 166 -14.41 10.84 17.18
N PRO A 167 -15.31 11.36 18.05
CA PRO A 167 -15.56 12.79 18.10
C PRO A 167 -14.28 13.57 18.44
N LEU A 168 -13.99 14.67 17.75
CA LEU A 168 -12.90 15.57 18.11
C LEU A 168 -13.29 16.40 19.34
N THR A 169 -12.71 16.08 20.49
CA THR A 169 -12.95 16.75 21.77
C THR A 169 -11.66 16.83 22.58
N THR A 170 -11.63 17.64 23.64
CA THR A 170 -10.50 17.67 24.59
C THR A 170 -10.27 16.34 25.31
N SER A 171 -11.25 15.43 25.32
CA SER A 171 -11.13 14.11 25.98
C SER A 171 -10.60 13.02 25.07
N THR A 172 -10.79 13.17 23.76
CA THR A 172 -10.40 12.17 22.74
C THR A 172 -9.13 12.57 22.01
N PHE A 173 -8.86 13.87 21.87
CA PHE A 173 -7.70 14.38 21.15
C PHE A 173 -6.57 14.77 22.10
N ASN A 174 -5.48 13.99 22.05
CA ASN A 174 -4.25 14.28 22.76
C ASN A 174 -3.05 14.18 21.81
N PRO A 175 -2.47 15.31 21.39
CA PRO A 175 -1.30 15.35 20.50
C PRO A 175 -0.12 14.50 20.96
N ALA A 176 0.10 14.38 22.27
CA ALA A 176 1.22 13.59 22.80
C ALA A 176 1.07 12.09 22.55
N THR A 177 -0.15 11.59 22.41
CA THR A 177 -0.47 10.17 22.27
C THR A 177 -1.13 9.83 20.94
N LEU A 178 -0.94 10.66 19.92
CA LEU A 178 -1.48 10.37 18.60
C LEU A 178 -0.98 9.02 18.07
N PRO A 179 -1.81 8.31 17.31
CA PRO A 179 -1.39 7.13 16.56
C PRO A 179 -0.46 7.53 15.40
N ASP A 180 0.03 6.53 14.67
CA ASP A 180 0.91 6.73 13.52
C ASP A 180 0.23 7.52 12.39
N PHE A 181 -1.10 7.36 12.24
CA PHE A 181 -1.92 8.14 11.31
C PHE A 181 -3.16 8.75 11.98
N SER A 182 -3.28 10.08 11.94
CA SER A 182 -4.46 10.82 12.39
C SER A 182 -5.13 11.51 11.20
N TYR A 183 -6.43 11.32 11.03
CA TYR A 183 -7.24 12.04 10.04
C TYR A 183 -8.17 12.99 10.80
N ILE A 184 -8.12 14.29 10.52
CA ILE A 184 -8.79 15.31 11.33
C ILE A 184 -9.67 16.15 10.42
N VAL A 185 -10.96 16.21 10.76
CA VAL A 185 -11.96 16.95 10.00
C VAL A 185 -12.70 17.90 10.96
N PRO A 186 -12.53 19.22 10.79
CA PRO A 186 -13.32 20.21 11.52
C PRO A 186 -14.79 20.17 11.13
N ASN A 187 -15.63 20.79 11.96
CA ASN A 187 -17.06 20.88 11.71
C ASN A 187 -17.37 21.96 10.64
N GLN A 188 -18.60 22.03 10.14
CA GLN A 188 -19.03 22.96 9.08
C GLN A 188 -18.86 24.46 9.37
N CYS A 189 -18.61 24.84 10.62
CA CYS A 189 -18.23 26.20 10.98
C CYS A 189 -16.73 26.44 10.84
N ASP A 190 -15.94 25.41 11.13
CA ASP A 190 -14.48 25.45 11.29
C ASP A 190 -13.74 24.95 10.05
N ASP A 191 -14.44 24.30 9.13
CA ASP A 191 -13.91 23.73 7.88
C ASP A 191 -13.82 24.73 6.72
N MET A 192 -14.22 25.99 6.91
CA MET A 192 -14.32 27.03 5.88
C MET A 192 -15.48 26.87 4.88
N HIS A 193 -16.44 25.97 5.12
CA HIS A 193 -17.56 25.76 4.20
C HIS A 193 -18.78 26.66 4.48
N THR A 194 -19.31 26.58 5.71
CA THR A 194 -20.66 27.09 6.01
C THR A 194 -20.63 28.19 7.05
N LEU A 195 -20.98 29.41 6.61
CA LEU A 195 -21.18 30.53 7.53
C LEU A 195 -22.59 30.55 8.14
N PRO A 196 -22.70 30.91 9.43
CA PRO A 196 -23.99 31.22 10.04
C PRO A 196 -24.65 32.40 9.34
N THR A 197 -25.98 32.43 9.36
CA THR A 197 -26.76 33.53 8.78
C THR A 197 -27.32 34.44 9.88
N ASN A 198 -27.95 35.55 9.48
CA ASN A 198 -28.62 36.49 10.40
C ASN A 198 -27.71 37.10 11.47
N GLY A 199 -26.41 37.26 11.18
CA GLY A 199 -25.44 37.84 12.11
C GLY A 199 -25.12 36.97 13.32
N GLN A 200 -25.44 35.67 13.26
CA GLN A 200 -25.06 34.72 14.29
C GLN A 200 -23.57 34.36 14.16
N SER A 201 -22.96 33.94 15.26
CA SER A 201 -21.57 33.48 15.29
C SER A 201 -21.50 31.96 15.23
N CYS A 202 -20.39 31.44 14.70
CA CYS A 202 -20.12 30.02 14.78
C CYS A 202 -19.91 29.59 16.24
N PRO A 203 -20.52 28.49 16.69
CA PRO A 203 -20.19 27.91 17.98
C PRO A 203 -18.78 27.30 17.95
N ALA A 204 -17.97 27.57 18.97
CA ALA A 204 -16.67 26.91 19.16
C ALA A 204 -16.88 25.58 19.90
N TYR A 205 -16.65 24.45 19.24
CA TYR A 205 -16.76 23.12 19.85
C TYR A 205 -15.40 22.57 20.29
N PHE A 206 -14.40 22.65 19.41
CA PHE A 206 -13.04 22.28 19.70
C PHE A 206 -12.07 23.42 19.35
N GLY A 207 -11.63 24.14 20.37
CA GLY A 207 -10.69 25.25 20.19
C GLY A 207 -11.36 26.61 20.04
N SER A 208 -10.81 27.44 19.16
CA SER A 208 -11.23 28.83 18.97
C SER A 208 -11.47 29.14 17.50
N ASN A 209 -12.64 29.67 17.18
CA ASN A 209 -13.08 29.94 15.81
C ASN A 209 -13.60 31.37 15.65
N SER A 210 -12.66 32.31 15.57
CA SER A 210 -12.96 33.73 15.42
C SER A 210 -12.83 34.17 13.97
N GLY A 211 -13.76 34.99 13.50
CA GLY A 211 -13.73 35.49 12.13
C GLY A 211 -15.07 36.07 11.70
N SER A 212 -15.05 36.76 10.57
CA SER A 212 -16.23 37.33 9.91
C SER A 212 -16.58 36.65 8.59
N ASN A 213 -15.70 35.79 8.09
CA ASN A 213 -15.90 34.95 6.91
C ASN A 213 -15.33 33.54 7.17
N ALA A 214 -15.65 32.59 6.29
CA ALA A 214 -15.40 31.17 6.51
C ALA A 214 -13.89 30.88 6.62
N ILE A 215 -13.09 31.51 5.75
CA ILE A 215 -11.63 31.41 5.74
C ILE A 215 -11.05 31.90 7.07
N GLN A 216 -11.46 33.06 7.58
CA GLN A 216 -10.96 33.59 8.86
C GLN A 216 -11.29 32.64 10.03
N ILE A 217 -12.51 32.08 10.04
CA ILE A 217 -12.96 31.17 11.10
C ILE A 217 -12.12 29.88 11.07
N GLY A 218 -11.94 29.25 9.90
CA GLY A 218 -11.11 28.06 9.78
C GLY A 218 -9.61 28.33 10.01
N ASP A 219 -9.09 29.49 9.60
CA ASP A 219 -7.71 29.89 9.86
C ASP A 219 -7.46 30.07 11.38
N SER A 220 -8.44 30.65 12.08
CA SER A 220 -8.44 30.74 13.54
C SER A 220 -8.48 29.37 14.21
N TRP A 221 -9.28 28.43 13.69
CA TRP A 221 -9.34 27.06 14.22
C TRP A 221 -8.01 26.32 14.02
N LEU A 222 -7.41 26.43 12.83
CA LEU A 222 -6.07 25.91 12.56
C LEU A 222 -5.03 26.51 13.51
N GLY A 223 -5.14 27.81 13.79
CA GLY A 223 -4.30 28.53 14.76
C GLY A 223 -4.38 27.99 16.19
N TYR A 224 -5.43 27.23 16.52
CA TYR A 224 -5.53 26.52 17.78
C TYR A 224 -4.99 25.07 17.69
N VAL A 225 -5.35 24.32 16.65
CA VAL A 225 -5.05 22.88 16.56
C VAL A 225 -3.61 22.60 16.15
N VAL A 226 -3.13 23.24 15.09
CA VAL A 226 -1.84 22.92 14.48
C VAL A 226 -0.65 23.20 15.42
N PRO A 227 -0.61 24.27 16.25
CA PRO A 227 0.49 24.45 17.19
C PRO A 227 0.64 23.32 18.20
N GLN A 228 -0.46 22.66 18.58
CA GLN A 228 -0.42 21.54 19.52
C GLN A 228 0.16 20.27 18.87
N LEU A 229 -0.12 20.08 17.57
CA LEU A 229 0.49 19.03 16.75
C LEU A 229 2.00 19.29 16.58
N LEU A 230 2.36 20.51 16.18
CA LEU A 230 3.75 20.92 15.95
C LEU A 230 4.61 20.98 17.22
N ALA A 231 3.98 20.98 18.40
CA ALA A 231 4.69 20.80 19.67
C ALA A 231 5.30 19.38 19.81
N GLN A 232 4.84 18.42 19.00
CA GLN A 232 5.40 17.07 18.97
C GLN A 232 6.53 17.00 17.93
N PRO A 233 7.75 16.60 18.33
CA PRO A 233 8.94 16.67 17.47
C PRO A 233 8.93 15.66 16.31
N ASP A 234 8.02 14.69 16.35
CA ASP A 234 7.88 13.57 15.43
C ASP A 234 6.61 13.64 14.56
N VAL A 235 5.82 14.72 14.68
CA VAL A 235 4.57 14.88 13.91
C VAL A 235 4.81 15.69 12.63
N THR A 236 4.41 15.10 11.50
CA THR A 236 4.21 15.79 10.23
C THR A 236 2.72 16.10 10.08
N VAL A 237 2.36 17.36 9.81
CA VAL A 237 0.99 17.76 9.51
C VAL A 237 0.86 18.04 8.02
N VAL A 238 -0.08 17.36 7.37
CA VAL A 238 -0.53 17.64 6.00
C VAL A 238 -1.85 18.38 6.08
N ILE A 239 -1.95 19.56 5.47
CA ILE A 239 -3.20 20.33 5.40
C ILE A 239 -3.62 20.42 3.94
N THR A 240 -4.87 20.07 3.64
CA THR A 240 -5.45 20.13 2.30
C THR A 240 -6.93 20.51 2.35
N TRP A 241 -7.49 20.82 1.19
CA TRP A 241 -8.93 20.99 1.00
C TRP A 241 -9.50 19.82 0.21
N ASP A 242 -10.79 19.58 0.30
CA ASP A 242 -11.49 18.57 -0.48
C ASP A 242 -11.72 19.02 -1.94
N GLU A 243 -12.06 20.29 -2.18
CA GLU A 243 -12.27 20.88 -3.50
C GLU A 243 -12.10 22.40 -3.49
N SER A 244 -12.05 23.01 -4.69
CA SER A 244 -11.88 24.47 -4.85
C SER A 244 -13.20 25.24 -4.88
N GLY A 245 -14.33 24.55 -4.76
CA GLY A 245 -15.68 25.06 -5.03
C GLY A 245 -16.05 25.12 -6.52
N ALA A 246 -15.07 24.97 -7.42
CA ALA A 246 -15.30 24.97 -8.86
C ALA A 246 -15.50 23.54 -9.40
N LYS A 247 -16.73 23.17 -9.80
CA LYS A 247 -17.11 21.77 -10.11
C LYS A 247 -16.43 21.11 -11.32
N THR A 248 -15.41 21.70 -11.95
CA THR A 248 -14.75 21.16 -13.14
C THR A 248 -13.22 21.19 -13.05
N THR A 249 -12.56 20.17 -13.61
CA THR A 249 -11.12 20.20 -13.88
C THR A 249 -10.84 21.03 -15.15
N PRO A 250 -9.76 21.85 -15.22
CA PRO A 250 -8.66 21.99 -14.27
C PRO A 250 -8.89 23.08 -13.21
N THR A 251 -10.11 23.55 -12.96
CA THR A 251 -10.34 24.66 -12.01
C THR A 251 -10.31 24.24 -10.53
N GLN A 252 -10.17 22.95 -10.27
CA GLN A 252 -10.01 22.31 -8.96
C GLN A 252 -8.61 22.49 -8.34
N HIS A 253 -7.97 23.65 -8.51
CA HIS A 253 -6.67 23.94 -7.90
C HIS A 253 -6.85 24.37 -6.44
N ILE A 254 -6.27 23.63 -5.52
CA ILE A 254 -6.42 23.81 -4.07
C ILE A 254 -5.06 23.89 -3.38
N VAL A 255 -5.03 24.40 -2.16
CA VAL A 255 -3.81 24.40 -1.35
C VAL A 255 -3.58 22.99 -0.77
N THR A 256 -2.33 22.54 -0.80
CA THR A 256 -1.86 21.43 0.00
C THR A 256 -0.48 21.77 0.53
N LEU A 257 -0.25 21.61 1.82
CA LEU A 257 1.06 21.86 2.44
C LEU A 257 1.40 20.82 3.50
N GLU A 258 2.69 20.66 3.72
CA GLU A 258 3.27 19.91 4.83
C GLU A 258 3.98 20.87 5.80
N VAL A 259 3.86 20.64 7.10
CA VAL A 259 4.62 21.33 8.16
C VAL A 259 5.01 20.35 9.26
N GLY A 260 6.07 20.67 10.01
CA GLY A 260 6.50 19.87 11.16
C GLY A 260 7.71 18.97 10.87
N ALA A 261 7.72 17.79 11.49
CA ALA A 261 8.85 16.87 11.45
C ALA A 261 9.24 16.50 10.02
N MET A 262 10.55 16.46 9.75
CA MET A 262 11.12 16.03 8.46
C MET A 262 10.71 16.86 7.22
N VAL A 263 9.96 17.95 7.40
CA VAL A 263 9.63 18.91 6.35
C VAL A 263 10.75 19.94 6.24
N THR A 264 11.14 20.29 5.00
CA THR A 264 12.07 21.40 4.77
C THR A 264 11.31 22.73 4.80
N PRO A 265 11.51 23.61 5.79
CA PRO A 265 10.75 24.85 5.91
C PRO A 265 10.99 25.82 4.74
N GLY A 266 9.93 26.53 4.34
CA GLY A 266 9.96 27.53 3.27
C GLY A 266 10.20 26.95 1.88
N SER A 267 10.01 25.65 1.70
CA SER A 267 10.20 24.98 0.40
C SER A 267 8.90 24.91 -0.39
N SER A 268 9.02 24.65 -1.69
CA SER A 268 7.87 24.40 -2.56
C SER A 268 8.14 23.26 -3.52
N ASP A 269 7.07 22.64 -3.99
CA ASP A 269 7.11 21.52 -4.91
C ASP A 269 6.10 21.74 -6.03
N ALA A 270 6.59 21.74 -7.27
CA ALA A 270 5.80 21.97 -8.47
C ALA A 270 5.32 20.67 -9.14
N GLY A 271 5.55 19.51 -8.51
CA GLY A 271 5.01 18.23 -8.94
C GLY A 271 3.48 18.29 -9.10
N VAL A 272 2.96 17.44 -9.98
CA VAL A 272 1.53 17.36 -10.26
C VAL A 272 0.92 16.32 -9.33
N TYR A 273 0.06 16.78 -8.41
CA TYR A 273 -0.57 15.93 -7.40
C TYR A 273 -2.09 16.11 -7.39
N ASN A 274 -2.78 15.13 -6.82
CA ASN A 274 -4.21 15.15 -6.58
C ASN A 274 -4.56 14.24 -5.38
N HIS A 275 -5.84 14.10 -5.04
CA HIS A 275 -6.27 13.24 -3.91
C HIS A 275 -5.82 11.79 -3.99
N TYR A 276 -5.74 11.20 -5.19
CA TYR A 276 -5.19 9.86 -5.35
C TYR A 276 -3.68 9.83 -5.04
N GLY A 277 -2.97 10.91 -5.34
CA GLY A 277 -1.57 11.09 -4.97
C GLY A 277 -1.37 11.25 -3.47
N LEU A 278 -2.28 11.91 -2.76
CA LEU A 278 -2.27 11.96 -1.29
C LEU A 278 -2.44 10.56 -0.69
N GLU A 279 -3.42 9.78 -1.16
CA GLU A 279 -3.58 8.38 -0.76
C GLU A 279 -2.28 7.58 -0.99
N ALA A 280 -1.73 7.64 -2.21
CA ALA A 280 -0.49 6.95 -2.55
C ALA A 280 0.71 7.41 -1.68
N GLY A 281 0.76 8.69 -1.32
CA GLY A 281 1.74 9.24 -0.40
C GLY A 281 1.60 8.65 1.01
N LEU A 282 0.39 8.52 1.52
CA LEU A 282 0.13 7.88 2.83
C LEU A 282 0.57 6.42 2.85
N TYR A 283 0.25 5.65 1.80
CA TYR A 283 0.71 4.26 1.66
C TYR A 283 2.23 4.16 1.66
N SER A 284 2.91 5.07 0.95
CA SER A 284 4.37 5.12 0.94
C SER A 284 4.94 5.50 2.31
N ALA A 285 4.35 6.49 2.98
CA ALA A 285 4.88 7.03 4.23
C ALA A 285 4.72 6.06 5.42
N LEU A 286 3.60 5.34 5.46
CA LEU A 286 3.22 4.34 6.47
C LEU A 286 3.63 2.91 6.11
N ALA A 287 4.41 2.73 5.04
CA ALA A 287 4.90 1.44 4.59
C ALA A 287 3.82 0.37 4.28
N LEU A 288 2.64 0.78 3.79
CA LEU A 288 1.46 -0.08 3.60
C LEU A 288 1.44 -0.85 2.27
N GLY A 289 2.50 -0.73 1.45
CA GLY A 289 2.56 -1.28 0.10
C GLY A 289 1.99 -0.33 -0.96
N ALA A 290 1.38 -0.88 -2.01
CA ALA A 290 0.80 -0.07 -3.08
C ALA A 290 -0.62 0.39 -2.72
N ALA A 291 -0.93 1.67 -2.94
CA ALA A 291 -2.29 2.18 -2.80
C ALA A 291 -3.24 1.49 -3.79
N PRO A 292 -4.50 1.25 -3.42
CA PRO A 292 -5.47 0.61 -4.29
C PRO A 292 -5.99 1.57 -5.37
N ASN A 293 -6.81 1.04 -6.28
CA ASN A 293 -7.63 1.83 -7.21
C ASN A 293 -6.84 2.89 -8.00
N ASN A 294 -7.31 4.13 -8.09
CA ASN A 294 -6.60 5.18 -8.81
C ASN A 294 -5.30 5.60 -8.12
N GLY A 295 -5.16 5.35 -6.81
CA GLY A 295 -3.91 5.57 -6.05
C GLY A 295 -2.75 4.73 -6.58
N ALA A 296 -3.01 3.53 -7.12
CA ALA A 296 -1.99 2.63 -7.67
C ALA A 296 -1.18 3.23 -8.83
N THR A 297 -1.73 4.23 -9.53
CA THR A 297 -1.11 4.88 -10.70
C THR A 297 -0.88 6.37 -10.50
N ALA A 298 -1.30 6.92 -9.35
CA ALA A 298 -1.11 8.33 -9.04
C ALA A 298 0.35 8.60 -8.64
N THR A 299 0.83 9.80 -8.94
CA THR A 299 2.11 10.28 -8.40
C THR A 299 1.96 10.44 -6.88
N PRO A 300 2.70 9.67 -6.05
CA PRO A 300 2.59 9.79 -4.60
C PRO A 300 3.01 11.18 -4.12
N LEU A 301 2.20 11.79 -3.26
CA LEU A 301 2.59 12.98 -2.52
C LEU A 301 3.80 12.61 -1.64
N PRO A 302 4.91 13.36 -1.69
CA PRO A 302 6.15 12.98 -1.01
C PRO A 302 6.13 13.28 0.50
N ILE A 303 5.17 12.69 1.21
CA ILE A 303 5.02 12.79 2.66
C ILE A 303 6.24 12.12 3.33
N PRO A 304 6.91 12.78 4.29
CA PRO A 304 7.98 12.16 5.05
C PRO A 304 7.58 10.82 5.68
N SER A 305 8.41 9.80 5.48
CA SER A 305 8.16 8.47 6.05
C SER A 305 8.26 8.50 7.58
N THR A 306 7.43 7.71 8.24
CA THR A 306 7.38 7.55 9.70
C THR A 306 8.57 6.77 10.27
N GLY A 307 9.72 6.68 9.60
CA GLY A 307 10.96 6.21 10.23
C GLY A 307 11.31 4.72 10.06
N GLY A 308 10.74 4.04 9.07
CA GLY A 308 11.31 2.81 8.51
C GLY A 308 12.06 3.09 7.21
N PRO A 309 13.04 2.27 6.78
CA PRO A 309 13.39 2.23 5.36
C PRO A 309 12.08 2.02 4.56
N PRO A 310 11.92 2.65 3.38
CA PRO A 310 10.73 2.45 2.56
C PRO A 310 10.47 0.94 2.45
N PRO A 311 9.21 0.47 2.57
CA PRO A 311 8.95 -0.94 2.37
C PRO A 311 9.52 -1.31 1.01
N PRO A 312 10.17 -2.48 0.87
CA PRO A 312 10.48 -3.01 -0.45
C PRO A 312 9.21 -2.90 -1.30
N PRO A 313 9.29 -2.41 -2.56
CA PRO A 313 8.12 -2.20 -3.38
C PRO A 313 7.24 -3.44 -3.31
N GLY A 314 5.95 -3.27 -2.98
CA GLY A 314 5.05 -4.37 -2.61
C GLY A 314 5.15 -5.53 -3.59
N LEU A 315 4.97 -6.76 -3.10
CA LEU A 315 5.19 -7.96 -3.90
C LEU A 315 4.39 -7.87 -5.21
N SER A 316 5.09 -7.86 -6.35
CA SER A 316 4.47 -7.70 -7.66
C SER A 316 5.23 -8.48 -8.73
N ILE A 317 4.53 -8.89 -9.78
CA ILE A 317 5.13 -9.47 -10.98
C ILE A 317 4.82 -8.53 -12.15
N THR A 318 5.86 -7.89 -12.70
CA THR A 318 5.75 -6.99 -13.84
C THR A 318 5.86 -7.72 -15.18
N SER A 319 6.75 -8.71 -15.28
CA SER A 319 6.95 -9.52 -16.49
C SER A 319 7.65 -10.83 -16.20
N PHE A 320 7.67 -11.73 -17.18
CA PHE A 320 8.47 -12.96 -17.13
C PHE A 320 8.91 -13.37 -18.55
N SER A 321 10.03 -14.08 -18.64
CA SER A 321 10.59 -14.55 -19.90
C SER A 321 11.35 -15.89 -19.73
N PRO A 322 11.19 -16.86 -20.64
CA PRO A 322 10.26 -16.84 -21.78
C PRO A 322 8.79 -16.87 -21.34
N THR A 323 7.87 -16.51 -22.24
CA THR A 323 6.42 -16.56 -21.96
C THR A 323 5.79 -17.93 -22.23
N SER A 324 6.57 -18.90 -22.73
CA SER A 324 6.16 -20.28 -22.99
C SER A 324 7.32 -21.27 -22.91
N GLY A 325 7.02 -22.54 -22.67
CA GLY A 325 8.00 -23.63 -22.68
C GLY A 325 7.48 -24.93 -22.02
N PRO A 326 8.14 -26.09 -22.25
CA PRO A 326 7.77 -27.34 -21.61
C PRO A 326 8.22 -27.42 -20.15
N GLU A 327 7.84 -28.49 -19.45
CA GLU A 327 8.41 -28.87 -18.16
C GLU A 327 9.94 -28.76 -18.17
N GLY A 328 10.53 -28.19 -17.10
CA GLY A 328 11.97 -27.96 -16.99
C GLY A 328 12.46 -26.65 -17.60
N THR A 329 11.60 -25.86 -18.26
CA THR A 329 11.98 -24.54 -18.76
C THR A 329 12.34 -23.60 -17.60
N SER A 330 13.49 -22.93 -17.70
CA SER A 330 13.91 -21.89 -16.75
C SER A 330 13.27 -20.55 -17.13
N VAL A 331 12.48 -19.98 -16.24
CA VAL A 331 11.74 -18.72 -16.43
C VAL A 331 12.31 -17.65 -15.49
N THR A 332 12.70 -16.51 -16.07
CA THR A 332 13.06 -15.31 -15.31
C THR A 332 11.81 -14.49 -15.05
N ILE A 333 11.51 -14.23 -13.79
CA ILE A 333 10.36 -13.45 -13.32
C ILE A 333 10.91 -12.11 -12.81
N VAL A 334 10.37 -11.00 -13.33
CA VAL A 334 10.78 -9.64 -12.99
C VAL A 334 9.65 -8.93 -12.25
N GLY A 335 9.98 -8.25 -11.17
CA GLY A 335 8.98 -7.59 -10.32
C GLY A 335 9.60 -6.86 -9.15
N SER A 336 8.94 -6.93 -8.00
CA SER A 336 9.37 -6.31 -6.74
C SER A 336 9.00 -7.16 -5.54
N GLY A 337 9.72 -7.00 -4.42
CA GLY A 337 9.38 -7.64 -3.15
C GLY A 337 9.70 -9.13 -3.08
N PHE A 338 10.61 -9.63 -3.91
CA PHE A 338 10.95 -11.06 -3.99
C PHE A 338 11.89 -11.55 -2.88
N THR A 339 12.49 -10.65 -2.09
CA THR A 339 13.35 -11.06 -0.98
C THR A 339 12.56 -11.89 0.03
N GLY A 340 13.05 -13.09 0.31
CA GLY A 340 12.39 -14.03 1.21
C GLY A 340 11.22 -14.82 0.60
N ALA A 341 11.03 -14.77 -0.73
CA ALA A 341 10.04 -15.60 -1.41
C ALA A 341 10.17 -17.09 -1.02
N THR A 342 9.04 -17.69 -0.68
CA THR A 342 8.94 -19.07 -0.18
C THR A 342 8.36 -20.04 -1.21
N ASP A 343 7.63 -19.54 -2.22
CA ASP A 343 7.08 -20.37 -3.29
C ASP A 343 6.91 -19.61 -4.60
N VAL A 344 6.99 -20.35 -5.71
CA VAL A 344 6.66 -19.88 -7.06
C VAL A 344 5.80 -20.95 -7.72
N THR A 345 4.58 -20.62 -8.11
CA THR A 345 3.66 -21.56 -8.75
C THR A 345 3.41 -21.21 -10.21
N PHE A 346 3.26 -22.23 -11.05
CA PHE A 346 2.75 -22.12 -12.42
C PHE A 346 1.33 -22.68 -12.43
N ASN A 347 0.34 -21.78 -12.49
CA ASN A 347 -1.08 -22.12 -12.40
C ASN A 347 -1.41 -23.06 -11.21
N ALA A 348 -1.00 -22.63 -10.01
CA ALA A 348 -1.15 -23.36 -8.73
C ALA A 348 -0.31 -24.64 -8.55
N VAL A 349 0.58 -24.98 -9.50
CA VAL A 349 1.57 -26.05 -9.33
C VAL A 349 2.90 -25.44 -8.88
N SER A 350 3.36 -25.77 -7.66
CA SER A 350 4.61 -25.24 -7.11
C SER A 350 5.83 -25.71 -7.89
N SER A 351 6.71 -24.77 -8.19
CA SER A 351 8.03 -25.03 -8.77
C SER A 351 8.89 -25.77 -7.76
N THR A 352 9.50 -26.87 -8.19
CA THR A 352 10.44 -27.64 -7.36
C THR A 352 11.82 -26.98 -7.26
N ASN A 353 12.09 -25.95 -8.08
CA ASN A 353 13.38 -25.26 -8.10
C ASN A 353 13.22 -23.80 -8.55
N PHE A 354 13.42 -22.88 -7.61
CA PHE A 354 13.55 -21.46 -7.90
C PHE A 354 14.67 -20.84 -7.06
N THR A 355 15.22 -19.75 -7.57
CA THR A 355 16.27 -18.94 -6.94
C THR A 355 15.82 -17.49 -6.92
N VAL A 356 15.83 -16.86 -5.75
CA VAL A 356 15.72 -15.41 -5.62
C VAL A 356 17.08 -14.81 -5.99
N VAL A 357 17.17 -14.15 -7.15
CA VAL A 357 18.42 -13.56 -7.67
C VAL A 357 18.64 -12.18 -7.05
N SER A 358 17.56 -11.40 -6.91
CA SER A 358 17.51 -10.10 -6.22
C SER A 358 16.08 -9.82 -5.77
N ASP A 359 15.85 -8.70 -5.08
CA ASP A 359 14.48 -8.26 -4.72
C ASP A 359 13.56 -8.05 -5.93
N THR A 360 14.13 -7.85 -7.12
CA THR A 360 13.42 -7.56 -8.37
C THR A 360 13.46 -8.70 -9.39
N GLN A 361 14.15 -9.81 -9.08
CA GLN A 361 14.29 -10.93 -9.99
C GLN A 361 14.29 -12.30 -9.30
N ILE A 362 13.44 -13.20 -9.79
CA ILE A 362 13.44 -14.63 -9.48
C ILE A 362 13.75 -15.43 -10.75
N THR A 363 14.49 -16.53 -10.64
CA THR A 363 14.53 -17.57 -11.67
C THR A 363 13.81 -18.79 -11.15
N ALA A 364 12.80 -19.32 -11.88
CA ALA A 364 12.03 -20.49 -11.47
C ALA A 364 11.91 -21.50 -12.60
N THR A 365 11.85 -22.80 -12.27
CA THR A 365 11.73 -23.88 -13.25
C THR A 365 10.27 -24.31 -13.38
N VAL A 366 9.77 -24.48 -14.61
CA VAL A 366 8.42 -25.01 -14.86
C VAL A 366 8.32 -26.45 -14.29
N PRO A 367 7.45 -26.71 -13.29
CA PRO A 367 7.35 -28.01 -12.65
C PRO A 367 6.61 -29.04 -13.48
N SER A 368 6.77 -30.32 -13.12
CA SER A 368 5.97 -31.40 -13.69
C SER A 368 4.49 -31.22 -13.35
N GLY A 369 3.62 -31.44 -14.33
CA GLY A 369 2.18 -31.26 -14.19
C GLY A 369 1.69 -29.82 -14.23
N ALA A 370 2.57 -28.83 -14.50
CA ALA A 370 2.14 -27.46 -14.73
C ALA A 370 1.15 -27.36 -15.92
N THR A 371 0.14 -26.51 -15.78
CA THR A 371 -0.80 -26.17 -16.86
C THR A 371 -0.67 -24.70 -17.24
N THR A 372 -1.04 -24.34 -18.47
CA THR A 372 -1.07 -22.94 -18.91
C THR A 372 -1.91 -22.10 -17.95
N GLY A 373 -1.37 -20.97 -17.51
CA GLY A 373 -2.01 -20.07 -16.56
C GLY A 373 -1.02 -19.09 -15.93
N PRO A 374 -1.46 -18.28 -14.96
CA PRO A 374 -0.62 -17.25 -14.36
C PRO A 374 0.50 -17.86 -13.50
N ILE A 375 1.59 -17.10 -13.36
CA ILE A 375 2.65 -17.38 -12.39
C ILE A 375 2.29 -16.66 -11.09
N SER A 376 2.42 -17.32 -9.95
CA SER A 376 2.31 -16.65 -8.65
C SER A 376 3.58 -16.80 -7.83
N VAL A 377 3.97 -15.75 -7.11
CA VAL A 377 5.08 -15.73 -6.16
C VAL A 377 4.51 -15.48 -4.77
N SER A 378 4.89 -16.30 -3.79
CA SER A 378 4.54 -16.10 -2.39
C SER A 378 5.78 -15.66 -1.61
N ALA A 379 5.68 -14.58 -0.85
CA ALA A 379 6.74 -14.02 -0.02
C ALA A 379 6.15 -13.48 1.30
N PRO A 380 6.96 -13.03 2.27
CA PRO A 380 6.46 -12.50 3.55
C PRO A 380 5.44 -11.35 3.40
N GLY A 381 5.46 -10.63 2.27
CA GLY A 381 4.51 -9.57 1.93
C GLY A 381 3.21 -10.02 1.24
N GLY A 382 2.93 -11.33 1.15
CA GLY A 382 1.72 -11.88 0.53
C GLY A 382 1.98 -12.72 -0.71
N THR A 383 1.02 -12.77 -1.64
CA THR A 383 1.14 -13.48 -2.92
C THR A 383 0.87 -12.53 -4.08
N ALA A 384 1.79 -12.42 -5.03
CA ALA A 384 1.57 -11.74 -6.29
C ALA A 384 1.27 -12.74 -7.40
N THR A 385 0.35 -12.37 -8.29
CA THR A 385 -0.01 -13.17 -9.47
C THR A 385 0.24 -12.33 -10.72
N SER A 386 0.86 -12.94 -11.74
CA SER A 386 1.15 -12.25 -12.99
C SER A 386 -0.13 -11.94 -13.76
N SER A 387 -0.19 -10.76 -14.38
CA SER A 387 -1.33 -10.35 -15.22
C SER A 387 -1.46 -11.16 -16.51
N SER A 388 -0.34 -11.68 -17.02
CA SER A 388 -0.26 -12.55 -18.19
C SER A 388 -0.06 -14.02 -17.79
N SER A 389 -0.55 -14.94 -18.62
CA SER A 389 -0.36 -16.39 -18.41
C SER A 389 0.94 -16.89 -19.05
N PHE A 390 1.64 -17.80 -18.38
CA PHE A 390 2.69 -18.61 -18.98
C PHE A 390 2.07 -19.76 -19.76
N THR A 391 2.53 -20.00 -20.99
CA THR A 391 2.01 -21.08 -21.85
C THR A 391 2.88 -22.33 -21.71
N VAL A 392 2.33 -23.39 -21.10
CA VAL A 392 3.02 -24.67 -21.01
C VAL A 392 2.90 -25.39 -22.35
N THR A 393 4.04 -25.70 -22.97
CA THR A 393 4.08 -26.48 -24.21
C THR A 393 4.36 -27.95 -23.89
N THR A 394 3.92 -28.86 -24.75
CA THR A 394 4.35 -30.25 -24.64
C THR A 394 5.81 -30.34 -25.07
N SER A 395 6.63 -31.09 -24.32
CA SER A 395 7.99 -31.39 -24.78
C SER A 395 7.85 -32.17 -26.10
N GLN A 396 8.17 -31.54 -27.23
CA GLN A 396 8.33 -32.29 -28.45
C GLN A 396 9.53 -33.22 -28.22
N PRO A 397 9.38 -34.55 -28.30
CA PRO A 397 10.54 -35.44 -28.30
C PRO A 397 11.49 -34.94 -29.40
N PRO A 398 12.82 -34.95 -29.20
CA PRO A 398 13.75 -34.60 -30.27
C PRO A 398 13.32 -35.36 -31.52
N GLY A 399 12.84 -34.59 -32.51
CA GLY A 399 12.35 -35.18 -33.74
C GLY A 399 13.46 -36.04 -34.30
N LEU A 400 13.19 -37.32 -34.50
CA LEU A 400 13.97 -38.15 -35.40
C LEU A 400 14.07 -37.33 -36.70
N THR A 401 15.24 -36.78 -36.98
CA THR A 401 15.51 -36.08 -38.23
C THR A 401 15.24 -37.08 -39.32
N GLY A 402 14.11 -36.92 -40.01
CA GLY A 402 13.78 -37.72 -41.16
C GLY A 402 14.96 -37.67 -42.12
N SER A 403 15.61 -38.82 -42.30
CA SER A 403 16.51 -39.07 -43.39
C SER A 403 15.86 -38.53 -44.66
N SER A 404 16.59 -37.68 -45.36
CA SER A 404 16.23 -37.19 -46.69
C SER A 404 15.70 -38.34 -47.54
N LEU A 405 14.42 -38.29 -47.90
CA LEU A 405 13.97 -38.91 -49.14
C LEU A 405 14.56 -38.05 -50.26
N ALA A 406 15.83 -38.28 -50.55
CA ALA A 406 16.39 -37.91 -51.83
C ALA A 406 15.59 -38.72 -52.87
N SER A 407 14.89 -38.03 -53.74
CA SER A 407 14.38 -38.56 -55.00
C SER A 407 15.58 -38.99 -55.86
N GLY A 408 16.10 -40.19 -55.58
CA GLY A 408 17.11 -40.87 -56.38
C GLY A 408 16.41 -41.64 -57.49
N SER A 409 16.49 -41.10 -58.71
CA SER A 409 16.08 -41.76 -59.95
C SER A 409 16.67 -43.16 -60.04
N CYS A 410 15.84 -44.17 -60.35
CA CYS A 410 16.29 -45.49 -60.76
C CYS A 410 17.05 -45.39 -62.09
N GLY A 411 18.37 -45.24 -62.01
CA GLY A 411 19.29 -45.56 -63.11
C GLY A 411 19.51 -47.06 -63.13
N GLY A 412 19.13 -47.71 -64.22
CA GLY A 412 19.30 -49.15 -64.39
C GLY A 412 20.78 -49.55 -64.48
N ALA A 413 21.10 -50.67 -63.84
CA ALA A 413 22.10 -51.61 -64.33
C ALA A 413 21.89 -52.96 -63.65
N THR A 414 21.66 -53.96 -64.49
CA THR A 414 21.73 -55.40 -64.25
C THR A 414 23.10 -55.84 -63.71
N ALA A 415 23.13 -56.70 -62.69
CA ALA A 415 24.07 -57.84 -62.61
C ALA A 415 23.67 -58.82 -61.49
N THR A 416 24.09 -60.06 -61.71
CA THR A 416 23.65 -61.34 -61.17
C THR A 416 24.33 -61.78 -59.86
N SER A 417 23.57 -62.59 -59.09
CA SER A 417 23.97 -63.76 -58.27
C SER A 417 25.14 -63.67 -57.27
N GLY A 418 24.87 -64.05 -56.01
CA GLY A 418 25.85 -64.79 -55.20
C GLY A 418 25.83 -64.53 -53.68
N THR A 419 25.47 -65.59 -52.94
CA THR A 419 25.89 -65.96 -51.56
C THR A 419 25.39 -65.18 -50.32
N THR A 420 24.60 -65.87 -49.50
CA THR A 420 24.45 -65.74 -48.02
C THR A 420 25.72 -66.29 -47.32
N PRO A 421 26.00 -66.09 -45.99
CA PRO A 421 25.13 -65.88 -44.81
C PRO A 421 25.64 -64.74 -43.86
N ALA A 422 25.16 -64.42 -42.64
CA ALA A 422 24.40 -65.07 -41.58
C ALA A 422 23.63 -64.02 -40.73
N LEU A 423 22.64 -64.47 -39.97
CA LEU A 423 21.69 -63.69 -39.16
C LEU A 423 22.27 -63.31 -37.77
N ASP A 424 21.94 -62.11 -37.31
CA ASP A 424 21.90 -61.70 -35.89
C ASP A 424 20.42 -61.41 -35.53
N PRO A 425 19.81 -62.09 -34.52
CA PRO A 425 18.38 -62.01 -34.28
C PRO A 425 18.08 -61.11 -33.08
N ASP A 426 17.99 -59.78 -33.27
CA ASP A 426 17.45 -58.92 -32.19
C ASP A 426 16.82 -57.60 -32.67
N LEU A 427 16.23 -57.57 -33.87
CA LEU A 427 15.49 -56.39 -34.34
C LEU A 427 14.20 -56.78 -35.08
N TRP A 428 13.21 -57.29 -34.35
CA TRP A 428 11.81 -57.19 -34.80
C TRP A 428 10.81 -57.34 -33.66
N ASN A 429 10.38 -56.20 -33.11
CA ASN A 429 9.01 -56.01 -32.64
C ASN A 429 8.73 -54.51 -32.49
N GLY A 430 8.03 -53.95 -33.47
CA GLY A 430 7.67 -52.53 -33.47
C GLY A 430 6.86 -52.10 -34.68
N CYS A 431 5.96 -52.95 -35.17
CA CYS A 431 4.97 -52.55 -36.16
C CYS A 431 3.73 -53.41 -35.98
N LEU A 432 2.66 -52.84 -35.39
CA LEU A 432 1.31 -52.75 -36.00
C LEU A 432 0.26 -52.35 -34.93
N ARG A 433 -0.64 -51.45 -35.37
CA ARG A 433 -2.06 -51.25 -34.95
C ARG A 433 -2.39 -49.99 -34.15
N LEU A 434 -2.52 -48.88 -34.88
CA LEU A 434 -3.65 -47.95 -34.71
C LEU A 434 -4.78 -48.45 -35.61
N GLY A 435 -5.92 -48.82 -35.00
CA GLY A 435 -7.14 -49.21 -35.70
C GLY A 435 -8.30 -48.32 -35.26
N CYS A 436 -8.91 -47.61 -36.22
CA CYS A 436 -10.20 -46.96 -36.04
C CYS A 436 -11.36 -47.94 -36.22
N ALA A 437 -12.33 -47.84 -35.30
CA ALA A 437 -13.78 -48.00 -35.43
C ALA A 437 -14.39 -49.32 -35.97
N HIS A 438 -15.01 -50.10 -35.09
CA HIS A 438 -16.48 -50.19 -34.90
C HIS A 438 -16.90 -51.48 -34.17
N GLY A 439 -17.83 -51.32 -33.21
CA GLY A 439 -19.02 -52.18 -33.06
C GLY A 439 -18.86 -53.63 -32.57
N GLN A 440 -19.26 -53.85 -31.32
CA GLN A 440 -19.95 -55.02 -30.75
C GLN A 440 -19.48 -56.44 -31.13
N LEU A 441 -19.08 -57.25 -30.14
CA LEU A 441 -19.89 -58.36 -29.62
C LEU A 441 -19.18 -59.14 -28.49
N LEU A 442 -20.02 -59.81 -27.72
CA LEU A 442 -19.83 -60.40 -26.40
C LEU A 442 -19.00 -61.71 -26.35
N ARG A 443 -18.39 -61.93 -25.18
CA ARG A 443 -18.19 -63.19 -24.42
C ARG A 443 -17.09 -64.21 -24.80
N ARG A 444 -16.17 -64.35 -23.84
CA ARG A 444 -15.56 -65.53 -23.17
C ARG A 444 -15.44 -66.91 -23.85
N ASP A 445 -14.20 -67.41 -23.71
CA ASP A 445 -13.72 -68.78 -23.37
C ASP A 445 -13.69 -69.92 -24.41
N ARG A 446 -12.46 -70.16 -24.90
CA ARG A 446 -11.62 -71.37 -24.70
C ARG A 446 -12.29 -72.77 -24.75
N GLN A 447 -12.06 -73.51 -25.83
CA GLN A 447 -11.84 -74.98 -25.90
C GLN A 447 -11.05 -75.29 -27.20
N GLN A 448 -9.75 -75.63 -27.13
CA GLN A 448 -9.15 -76.97 -27.28
C GLN A 448 -9.61 -77.80 -28.49
N HIS A 449 -8.64 -78.20 -29.34
CA HIS A 449 -8.76 -79.39 -30.18
C HIS A 449 -7.40 -80.08 -30.45
N THR A 450 -7.26 -81.27 -29.84
CA THR A 450 -6.73 -82.57 -30.35
C THR A 450 -5.32 -82.71 -30.94
N PRO A 451 -4.72 -83.93 -30.81
CA PRO A 451 -4.73 -84.82 -31.99
C PRO A 451 -4.87 -86.35 -31.74
N VAL A 452 -5.68 -86.97 -32.61
CA VAL A 452 -5.59 -88.24 -33.39
C VAL A 452 -4.94 -89.52 -32.81
N HIS A 453 -5.73 -90.61 -32.85
CA HIS A 453 -5.47 -92.08 -32.77
C HIS A 453 -4.43 -92.59 -33.81
N HIS A 454 -3.78 -93.77 -33.81
CA HIS A 454 -3.82 -95.06 -33.08
C HIS A 454 -2.55 -95.86 -33.48
N ARG A 455 -2.05 -96.71 -32.57
CA ARG A 455 -1.05 -97.80 -32.73
C ARG A 455 0.40 -97.43 -33.05
#